data_AF-A0A6J3R8L1-F1
#
_entry.id   AF-A0A6J3R8L1-F1
#
_cell.length_a   1.000
_cell.length_b   1.000
_cell.length_c   1.000
_cell.angle_alpha   90.00
_cell.angle_beta   90.00
_cell.angle_gamma   90.00
#
_symmetry.space_group_name_H-M   'P 1'
#
loop_
_entity.id
_entity.type
_entity.pdbx_description
1 polymer ?
#
loop_
_entity_poly.entity_id
_entity_poly.type
_entity_poly.pdbx_seq_one_letter_code
_entity_poly.pdbx_strand_id
1 'polypeptide(L)' 'MKSQADPVPFLNPSAPAKRTSCFSVTNSGKLSFCPAGSIVTGCACGYGCGSWDVGGETTCHYQCNPVDWTTACCHRLT' A
#
# COMPACT_ATOMS: atom_id res chain seq x y z
N MET A 1 -6.48 26.70 25.63
CA MET A 1 -5.91 26.13 24.38
C MET A 1 -7.10 25.78 23.51
N LYS A 2 -7.42 26.58 22.49
CA LYS A 2 -8.56 26.34 21.60
C LYS A 2 -8.12 25.36 20.52
N SER A 3 -8.67 24.15 20.51
CA SER A 3 -8.59 23.26 19.35
C SER A 3 -9.78 23.56 18.46
N GLN A 4 -9.57 24.31 17.38
CA GLN A 4 -10.56 24.41 16.30
C GLN A 4 -10.50 23.11 15.50
N ALA A 5 -11.65 22.48 15.27
CA ALA A 5 -11.77 21.40 14.31
C ALA A 5 -11.66 21.99 12.90
N ASP A 6 -10.84 21.37 12.05
CA ASP A 6 -10.76 21.71 10.64
C ASP A 6 -12.14 21.52 9.97
N PRO A 7 -12.60 22.44 9.10
CA PRO A 7 -13.83 22.25 8.36
C PRO A 7 -13.69 21.05 7.42
N VAL A 8 -14.56 20.07 7.60
CA VAL A 8 -14.68 18.90 6.73
C VAL A 8 -14.87 19.39 5.29
N PRO A 9 -14.02 18.99 4.32
CA PRO A 9 -14.22 19.38 2.94
C PRO A 9 -15.60 18.90 2.48
N PHE A 10 -16.42 19.81 1.96
CA PHE A 10 -17.70 19.47 1.35
C PHE A 10 -17.43 18.53 0.18
N LEU A 11 -17.67 17.22 0.37
CA LEU A 11 -17.60 16.23 -0.70
C LEU A 11 -18.64 16.61 -1.75
N ASN A 12 -18.20 17.03 -2.94
CA ASN A 12 -19.08 17.46 -4.01
C ASN A 12 -19.72 16.21 -4.66
N PRO A 13 -21.03 15.94 -4.46
CA PRO A 13 -21.65 14.67 -4.88
C PRO A 13 -21.73 14.52 -6.41
N SER A 14 -21.55 15.63 -7.13
CA SER A 14 -21.61 15.71 -8.60
C SER A 14 -20.27 15.46 -9.29
N ALA A 15 -19.18 15.27 -8.53
CA ALA A 15 -17.89 14.91 -9.11
C ALA A 15 -17.94 13.46 -9.65
N PRO A 16 -17.34 13.17 -10.82
CA PRO A 16 -17.21 11.79 -11.29
C PRO A 16 -16.52 10.94 -10.22
N ALA A 17 -17.24 9.94 -9.69
CA ALA A 17 -16.69 9.03 -8.69
C ALA A 17 -15.60 8.18 -9.35
N LYS A 18 -14.32 8.55 -9.14
CA LYS A 18 -13.20 7.68 -9.51
C LYS A 18 -13.30 6.42 -8.68
N ARG A 19 -13.32 5.27 -9.33
CA ARG A 19 -13.31 3.99 -8.61
C ARG A 19 -11.89 3.74 -8.17
N THR A 20 -11.74 3.29 -6.94
CA THR A 20 -10.44 2.87 -6.40
C THR A 20 -10.43 1.37 -6.29
N SER A 21 -9.36 0.72 -6.73
CA SER A 21 -9.16 -0.72 -6.61
C SER A 21 -7.92 -1.00 -5.76
N CYS A 22 -8.08 -1.85 -4.75
CA CYS A 22 -6.98 -2.37 -3.95
C CYS A 22 -6.88 -3.88 -4.16
N PHE A 23 -5.66 -4.41 -4.21
CA PHE A 23 -5.39 -5.85 -4.32
C PHE A 23 -4.00 -6.15 -3.76
N SER A 24 -3.70 -7.42 -3.52
CA SER A 24 -2.41 -7.84 -2.98
C SER A 24 -1.67 -8.72 -3.99
N VAL A 25 -0.35 -8.54 -4.07
CA VAL A 25 0.54 -9.41 -4.83
C VAL A 25 1.49 -10.07 -3.84
N THR A 26 1.53 -11.41 -3.82
CA THR A 26 2.40 -12.18 -2.93
C THR A 26 3.42 -12.93 -3.75
N ASN A 27 4.69 -12.85 -3.34
CA ASN A 27 5.80 -13.58 -3.94
C ASN A 27 6.60 -14.30 -2.86
N SER A 28 7.24 -15.40 -3.25
CA SER A 28 8.28 -16.03 -2.42
C SER A 28 9.52 -15.14 -2.40
N GLY A 29 10.28 -15.21 -1.31
CA GLY A 29 11.47 -14.39 -1.13
C GLY A 29 11.19 -13.01 -0.54
N LYS A 30 12.17 -12.10 -0.68
CA LYS A 30 12.15 -10.78 -0.03
C LYS A 30 11.39 -9.70 -0.79
N LEU A 31 10.96 -9.96 -2.01
CA LEU A 31 10.47 -8.92 -2.91
C LEU A 31 9.08 -9.25 -3.43
N SER A 32 8.19 -8.26 -3.37
CA SER A 32 6.91 -8.30 -4.08
C SER A 32 6.64 -6.97 -4.75
N PHE A 33 5.99 -6.99 -5.91
CA PHE A 33 5.86 -5.85 -6.80
C PHE A 33 4.41 -5.60 -7.17
N CYS A 34 3.99 -4.35 -7.08
CA CYS A 34 2.75 -3.88 -7.68
C CYS A 34 2.92 -3.73 -9.19
N PRO A 35 1.94 -4.15 -10.01
CA PRO A 35 2.01 -3.99 -11.46
C PRO A 35 1.94 -2.51 -11.86
N ALA A 36 2.40 -2.22 -13.08
CA ALA A 36 2.36 -0.86 -13.63
C ALA A 36 0.95 -0.26 -13.56
N GLY A 37 0.89 1.03 -13.20
CA GLY A 37 -0.39 1.73 -12.96
C GLY A 37 -0.98 1.49 -11.58
N SER A 38 -0.25 0.85 -10.66
CA SER A 38 -0.59 0.76 -9.24
C SER A 38 0.60 1.10 -8.36
N ILE A 39 0.34 1.59 -7.15
CA ILE A 39 1.34 1.97 -6.14
C ILE A 39 1.24 1.07 -4.92
N VAL A 40 2.34 0.89 -4.21
CA VAL A 40 2.38 0.23 -2.90
C VAL A 40 1.76 1.15 -1.85
N THR A 41 0.79 0.64 -1.10
CA THR A 41 0.22 1.30 0.08
C THR A 41 0.69 0.67 1.39
N GLY A 42 1.29 -0.52 1.32
CA GLY A 42 1.92 -1.19 2.46
C GLY A 42 2.45 -2.56 2.07
N CYS A 43 3.21 -3.16 2.99
CA CYS A 43 3.77 -4.49 2.82
C CYS A 43 3.40 -5.39 3.99
N ALA A 44 3.35 -6.69 3.73
CA ALA A 44 3.29 -7.72 4.75
C ALA A 44 4.36 -8.77 4.46
N CYS A 45 4.93 -9.35 5.50
CA CYS A 45 5.99 -10.34 5.38
C CYS A 45 5.62 -11.55 6.24
N GLY A 46 6.09 -12.72 5.82
CA GLY A 46 5.91 -13.92 6.60
C GLY A 46 6.74 -13.93 7.89
N TYR A 47 6.57 -14.99 8.68
CA TYR A 47 7.04 -15.07 10.07
C TYR A 47 6.62 -13.91 11.00
N GLY A 48 5.64 -13.09 10.59
CA GLY A 48 5.16 -11.96 11.38
C GLY A 48 6.15 -10.81 11.53
N CYS A 49 7.20 -10.73 10.70
CA CYS A 49 8.11 -9.59 10.75
C CYS A 49 7.47 -8.33 10.12
N GLY A 50 7.49 -7.24 10.88
CA GLY A 50 7.01 -5.92 10.45
C GLY A 50 8.08 -5.01 9.85
N SER A 51 9.31 -5.49 9.68
CA SER A 51 10.42 -4.70 9.10
C SER A 51 10.47 -4.88 7.59
N TRP A 52 10.01 -3.85 6.88
CA TRP A 52 10.03 -3.76 5.44
C TRP A 52 10.25 -2.31 5.00
N ASP A 53 10.74 -2.14 3.77
CA ASP A 53 10.84 -0.86 3.11
C ASP A 53 10.17 -0.91 1.72
N VAL A 54 9.88 0.27 1.16
CA VAL A 54 9.37 0.39 -0.20
C VAL A 54 10.50 0.87 -1.11
N GLY A 55 10.87 0.03 -2.08
CA GLY A 55 11.79 0.38 -3.16
C GLY A 55 11.06 1.12 -4.27
N GLY A 56 11.31 2.42 -4.40
CA GLY A 56 10.56 3.28 -5.32
C GLY A 56 9.10 3.42 -4.87
N GLU A 57 8.15 3.26 -5.79
CA GLU A 57 6.70 3.36 -5.49
C GLU A 57 5.98 2.01 -5.59
N THR A 58 6.65 0.97 -6.09
CA THR A 58 5.99 -0.27 -6.54
C THR A 58 6.53 -1.53 -5.89
N THR A 59 7.64 -1.47 -5.14
CA THR A 59 8.31 -2.67 -4.63
C THR A 59 8.28 -2.71 -3.11
N CYS A 60 7.78 -3.81 -2.55
CA CYS A 60 7.95 -4.14 -1.15
C CYS A 60 9.20 -4.98 -0.96
N HIS A 61 10.04 -4.61 0.01
CA HIS A 61 11.25 -5.33 0.38
C HIS A 61 11.23 -5.74 1.85
N TYR A 62 11.28 -7.05 2.08
CA TYR A 62 11.30 -7.68 3.37
C TYR A 62 12.73 -7.72 3.94
N GLN A 63 12.96 -7.10 5.11
CA GLN A 63 14.30 -6.96 5.66
C GLN A 63 14.74 -8.11 6.57
N CYS A 64 13.82 -8.80 7.25
CA CYS A 64 14.18 -9.86 8.20
C CYS A 64 14.74 -11.12 7.52
N ASN A 65 15.34 -11.98 8.34
CA ASN A 65 15.67 -13.36 8.02
C ASN A 65 15.13 -14.26 9.15
N PRO A 66 14.82 -15.55 8.88
CA PRO A 66 14.78 -16.18 7.56
C PRO A 66 13.61 -15.65 6.71
N VAL A 67 13.63 -15.95 5.42
CA VAL A 67 12.65 -15.45 4.45
C VAL A 67 11.78 -16.60 3.96
N ASP A 68 10.47 -16.36 3.93
CA ASP A 68 9.47 -17.19 3.27
C ASP A 68 8.84 -16.43 2.10
N TRP A 69 8.02 -15.41 2.39
CA TRP A 69 7.23 -14.68 1.41
C TRP A 69 7.10 -13.20 1.78
N THR A 70 6.81 -12.39 0.77
CA THR A 70 6.52 -10.97 0.88
C THR A 70 5.25 -10.65 0.09
N THR A 71 4.39 -9.81 0.65
CA THR A 71 3.17 -9.30 0.01
C THR A 71 3.25 -7.79 -0.14
N ALA A 72 2.95 -7.30 -1.34
CA ALA A 72 2.71 -5.89 -1.61
C ALA A 72 1.20 -5.62 -1.67
N CYS A 73 0.73 -4.64 -0.89
CA CYS A 73 -0.62 -4.12 -0.97
C CYS A 73 -0.64 -3.01 -2.01
N CYS A 74 -1.37 -3.22 -3.10
CA CYS A 74 -1.38 -2.36 -4.27
C CYS A 74 -2.69 -1.57 -4.37
N HIS A 75 -2.58 -0.33 -4.83
CA HIS A 75 -3.71 0.56 -5.07
C HIS A 75 -3.65 1.18 -6.47
N ARG A 76 -4.79 1.30 -7.13
CA ARG A 76 -4.94 2.05 -8.39
C ARG A 76 -6.28 2.74 -8.50
N LEU A 77 -6.29 3.81 -9.30
CA LEU A 77 -7.50 4.44 -9.79
C LEU A 77 -8.00 3.69 -11.04
N THR A 78 -9.31 3.52 -11.14
CA THR A 78 -10.01 2.85 -12.24
C THR A 78 -11.18 3.68 -12.72
#